data_AF-A0A1J6IPU1-F1
#
_entry.id   AF-A0A1J6IPU1-F1
#
_cell.length_a   1.000
_cell.length_b   1.000
_cell.length_c   1.000
_cell.angle_alpha   90.00
_cell.angle_beta   90.00
_cell.angle_gamma   90.00
#
_symmetry.space_group_name_H-M   'P 1'
#
loop_
_entity.id
_entity.type
_entity.pdbx_description
1 polymer ?
#
loop_
_entity_poly.entity_id
_entity_poly.type
_entity_poly.pdbx_seq_one_letter_code
_entity_poly.pdbx_strand_id
1 'polypeptide(L)'
;MWKLKVGEGDNPWLRSLNNHVGRQVWEFDSNIGSEEDLAEIEKFREEFRNNRFETKHSSDLLMRYQFSKENPSGTILPQVQVIDIGDVTEDNVATTLKRALSFYSTLQAHDGHWAGDYGGPMFLMPGLVIAFLALIGYKITFLFISWLEIMLDNGRKPDLAISRE
;
A
#
# COMPACT_ATOMS: atom_id res chain seq x y z
N MET A 1 -11.37 4.23 7.27
CA MET A 1 -10.04 3.74 7.69
C MET A 1 -9.35 2.99 6.54
N TRP A 2 -8.02 3.05 6.44
CA TRP A 2 -7.25 2.19 5.54
C TRP A 2 -7.13 0.80 6.14
N LYS A 3 -7.42 -0.24 5.37
CA LYS A 3 -7.31 -1.65 5.77
C LYS A 3 -6.40 -2.39 4.81
N LEU A 4 -5.50 -3.19 5.37
CA LEU A 4 -4.67 -4.12 4.61
C LEU A 4 -5.47 -5.39 4.34
N LYS A 5 -5.61 -5.74 3.07
CA LYS A 5 -6.18 -6.99 2.59
C LYS A 5 -5.08 -7.88 2.08
N VAL A 6 -5.15 -9.15 2.46
CA VAL A 6 -4.15 -10.17 2.12
C VAL A 6 -4.82 -11.29 1.33
N GLY A 7 -4.21 -11.72 0.24
CA GLY A 7 -4.65 -12.90 -0.50
C GLY A 7 -5.95 -12.76 -1.29
N GLU A 8 -6.56 -11.57 -1.33
CA GLU A 8 -7.82 -11.34 -2.04
C GLU A 8 -7.62 -11.21 -3.57
N GLY A 9 -8.58 -11.75 -4.34
CA GLY A 9 -8.50 -11.89 -5.80
C GLY A 9 -9.80 -11.64 -6.57
N ASP A 10 -10.82 -11.04 -5.96
CA ASP A 10 -12.19 -10.94 -6.51
C ASP A 10 -12.33 -10.02 -7.75
N ASN A 11 -11.23 -9.50 -8.27
CA ASN A 11 -11.21 -8.61 -9.41
C ASN A 11 -10.84 -9.37 -10.71
N PRO A 12 -11.68 -9.36 -11.77
CA PRO A 12 -11.42 -10.04 -13.04
C PRO A 12 -10.09 -9.67 -13.73
N TRP A 13 -9.54 -8.49 -13.41
CA TRP A 13 -8.27 -7.99 -13.94
C TRP A 13 -7.05 -8.46 -13.14
N LEU A 14 -7.24 -9.04 -11.96
CA LEU A 14 -6.16 -9.61 -11.17
C LEU A 14 -5.88 -11.05 -11.64
N ARG A 15 -4.66 -11.30 -12.10
CA ARG A 15 -4.17 -12.65 -12.43
C ARG A 15 -3.20 -13.12 -11.35
N SER A 16 -3.22 -14.42 -11.07
CA SER A 16 -2.28 -15.05 -10.16
C SER A 16 -1.99 -16.49 -10.62
N LEU A 17 -0.76 -16.93 -10.34
CA LEU A 17 -0.32 -18.32 -10.50
C LEU A 17 -0.33 -19.10 -9.18
N ASN A 18 -0.63 -18.43 -8.06
CA ASN A 18 -0.52 -18.93 -6.70
C ASN A 18 -1.75 -18.57 -5.84
N ASN A 19 -2.92 -18.40 -6.46
CA ASN A 19 -4.18 -18.02 -5.78
C ASN A 19 -4.03 -16.77 -4.89
N HIS A 20 -3.26 -15.79 -5.36
CA HIS A 20 -3.00 -14.50 -4.72
C HIS A 20 -2.31 -14.56 -3.35
N VAL A 21 -1.82 -15.72 -2.90
CA VAL A 21 -1.07 -15.85 -1.64
C VAL A 21 0.10 -14.85 -1.58
N GLY A 22 0.23 -14.14 -0.46
CA GLY A 22 1.22 -13.10 -0.23
C GLY A 22 0.90 -11.74 -0.86
N ARG A 23 -0.18 -11.61 -1.64
CA ARG A 23 -0.60 -10.33 -2.22
C ARG A 23 -1.15 -9.41 -1.14
N GLN A 24 -0.67 -8.17 -1.15
CA GLN A 24 -1.05 -7.13 -0.21
C GLN A 24 -1.74 -5.98 -0.95
N VAL A 25 -2.92 -5.56 -0.48
CA VAL A 25 -3.66 -4.44 -1.06
C VAL A 25 -4.19 -3.57 0.07
N TRP A 26 -3.92 -2.27 0.01
CA TRP A 26 -4.54 -1.29 0.90
C TRP A 26 -5.85 -0.80 0.28
N GLU A 27 -6.95 -0.94 1.01
CA GLU A 27 -8.27 -0.43 0.63
C GLU A 27 -8.74 0.59 1.67
N PHE A 28 -9.32 1.69 1.20
CA PHE A 28 -9.95 2.66 2.08
C PHE A 28 -11.43 2.34 2.19
N ASP A 29 -11.93 2.20 3.42
CA ASP A 29 -13.34 1.98 3.72
C ASP A 29 -13.80 3.01 4.76
N SER A 30 -14.77 3.85 4.39
CA SER A 30 -15.29 4.93 5.24
C SER A 30 -16.13 4.45 6.42
N ASN A 31 -16.60 3.20 6.39
CA ASN A 31 -17.60 2.67 7.34
C ASN A 31 -16.97 1.83 8.46
N ILE A 32 -15.65 1.64 8.45
CA ILE A 32 -14.93 0.82 9.41
C ILE A 32 -13.97 1.66 10.28
N GLY A 33 -13.79 1.19 11.52
CA GLY A 33 -12.95 1.80 12.56
C GLY A 33 -13.79 2.46 13.66
N SER A 34 -13.50 2.13 14.92
CA SER A 34 -14.08 2.85 16.06
C SER A 34 -13.46 4.26 16.18
N GLU A 35 -14.04 5.11 17.01
CA GLU A 35 -13.47 6.44 17.28
C GLU A 35 -12.05 6.33 17.86
N GLU A 36 -11.80 5.33 18.72
CA GLU A 36 -10.48 5.05 19.27
C GLU A 36 -9.48 4.64 18.19
N ASP A 37 -9.91 3.80 17.25
CA ASP A 37 -9.07 3.33 16.15
C ASP A 37 -8.66 4.48 15.24
N LEU A 38 -9.61 5.35 14.92
CA LEU A 38 -9.36 6.53 14.09
C LEU A 38 -8.43 7.52 14.80
N ALA A 39 -8.60 7.71 16.11
CA ALA A 39 -7.73 8.57 16.91
C ALA A 39 -6.28 8.06 16.94
N GLU A 40 -6.07 6.75 17.15
CA GLU A 40 -4.72 6.18 17.16
C GLU A 40 -4.07 6.24 15.77
N ILE A 41 -4.85 6.02 14.71
CA ILE A 41 -4.38 6.16 13.32
C ILE A 41 -3.97 7.60 13.00
N GLU A 42 -4.75 8.59 13.44
CA GLU A 42 -4.39 9.99 13.21
C GLU A 42 -3.13 10.38 13.98
N LYS A 43 -2.96 9.87 15.21
CA LYS A 43 -1.71 10.02 15.95
C LYS A 43 -0.50 9.45 15.19
N PHE A 44 -0.60 8.25 14.60
CA PHE A 44 0.47 7.70 13.76
C PHE A 44 0.79 8.60 12.56
N ARG A 45 -0.24 9.19 11.95
CA ARG A 45 -0.09 10.10 10.80
C ARG A 45 0.57 11.41 11.19
N GLU A 46 0.19 11.99 12.32
CA GLU A 46 0.82 13.20 12.87
C GLU A 46 2.29 12.95 13.23
N GLU A 47 2.58 11.83 13.89
CA GLU A 47 3.94 11.45 14.25
C GLU A 47 4.82 11.28 13.01
N PHE A 48 4.34 10.57 11.98
CA PHE A 48 5.05 10.47 10.71
C PHE A 48 5.23 11.85 10.06
N ARG A 49 4.18 12.68 10.03
CA ARG A 49 4.24 14.01 9.42
C ARG A 49 5.29 14.90 10.07
N ASN A 50 5.39 14.86 11.40
CA ASN A 50 6.35 15.66 12.17
C ASN A 50 7.78 15.16 12.01
N ASN A 51 7.98 13.83 11.91
CA ASN A 51 9.31 13.21 11.88
C ASN A 51 9.81 12.81 10.48
N ARG A 52 9.02 12.99 9.40
CA ARG A 52 9.33 12.48 8.05
C ARG A 52 10.70 12.84 7.46
N PHE A 53 11.35 13.88 7.99
CA PHE A 53 12.69 14.30 7.55
C PHE A 53 13.82 13.66 8.38
N GLU A 54 13.53 13.23 9.60
CA GLU A 54 14.45 12.53 10.50
C GLU A 54 14.29 11.02 10.33
N THR A 55 13.06 10.52 10.44
CA THR A 55 12.67 9.14 10.22
C THR A 55 11.88 9.04 8.92
N LYS A 56 12.56 8.62 7.85
CA LYS A 56 11.98 8.57 6.50
C LYS A 56 11.07 7.37 6.25
N HIS A 57 11.16 6.34 7.10
CA HIS A 57 10.41 5.09 6.95
C HIS A 57 9.04 5.19 7.64
N SER A 58 8.05 4.49 7.10
CA SER A 58 6.66 4.44 7.61
C SER A 58 6.52 3.62 8.90
N SER A 59 7.52 2.82 9.24
CA SER A 59 7.55 1.88 10.38
C SER A 59 6.41 0.85 10.40
N ASP A 60 5.66 0.71 9.29
CA ASP A 60 4.50 -0.18 9.14
C ASP A 60 3.46 -0.04 10.27
N LEU A 61 3.33 1.13 10.90
CA LEU A 61 2.51 1.29 12.12
C LEU A 61 1.04 0.91 11.90
N LEU A 62 0.45 1.30 10.75
CA LEU A 62 -0.92 0.93 10.41
C LEU A 62 -1.11 -0.58 10.27
N MET A 63 -0.17 -1.25 9.59
CA MET A 63 -0.19 -2.70 9.42
C MET A 63 -0.03 -3.41 10.77
N ARG A 64 0.97 -3.00 11.57
CA ARG A 64 1.23 -3.58 12.90
C ARG A 64 0.04 -3.41 13.82
N TYR A 65 -0.62 -2.25 13.77
CA TYR A 65 -1.83 -2.00 14.54
C TYR A 65 -2.98 -2.93 14.14
N GLN A 66 -3.24 -3.10 12.84
CA GLN A 66 -4.25 -4.05 12.35
C GLN A 66 -3.92 -5.48 12.80
N PHE A 67 -2.71 -5.96 12.54
CA PHE A 67 -2.29 -7.31 12.91
C PHE A 67 -2.26 -7.55 14.42
N SER A 68 -1.97 -6.53 15.23
CA SER A 68 -2.03 -6.67 16.69
C SER A 68 -3.42 -7.01 17.22
N LYS A 69 -4.47 -6.62 16.48
CA LYS A 69 -5.87 -6.94 16.79
C LYS A 69 -6.28 -8.29 16.23
N GLU A 70 -5.80 -8.65 15.05
CA GLU A 70 -6.10 -9.93 14.40
C GLU A 70 -5.39 -11.10 15.10
N ASN A 71 -4.15 -10.88 15.54
CA ASN A 71 -3.29 -11.87 16.17
C ASN A 71 -2.86 -11.39 17.58
N PRO A 72 -3.77 -11.37 18.58
CA PRO A 72 -3.42 -10.92 19.93
C PRO A 72 -2.36 -11.86 20.54
N SER A 73 -1.23 -11.29 20.98
CA SER A 73 -0.19 -12.06 21.68
C SER A 73 -0.56 -12.27 23.15
N GLY A 74 -0.45 -13.50 23.63
CA GLY A 74 -0.78 -13.85 25.02
C GLY A 74 0.29 -13.49 26.06
N THR A 75 1.54 -13.18 25.67
CA THR A 75 2.61 -12.90 26.65
C THR A 75 3.69 -11.97 26.09
N ILE A 76 3.74 -10.74 26.63
CA ILE A 76 4.87 -9.84 26.45
C ILE A 76 5.93 -10.24 27.47
N LEU A 77 6.89 -11.05 27.05
CA LEU A 77 8.06 -11.35 27.88
C LEU A 77 8.81 -10.05 28.21
N PRO A 78 9.36 -9.86 29.42
CA PRO A 78 10.06 -8.64 29.79
C PRO A 78 11.29 -8.40 28.90
N GLN A 79 11.66 -7.14 28.70
CA GLN A 79 12.85 -6.79 27.93
C GLN A 79 14.06 -7.04 28.82
N VAL A 80 14.96 -7.90 28.36
CA VAL A 80 16.25 -8.08 29.01
C VAL A 80 17.16 -6.94 28.58
N GLN A 81 17.76 -6.25 29.55
CA GLN A 81 18.78 -5.23 29.28
C GLN A 81 20.15 -5.89 29.32
N VAL A 82 20.92 -5.72 28.24
CA VAL A 82 22.29 -6.17 28.10
C VAL A 82 23.14 -4.91 28.03
N ILE A 83 23.88 -4.60 29.09
CA ILE A 83 24.71 -3.39 29.19
C ILE A 83 26.16 -3.73 28.86
N ASP A 84 26.63 -4.90 29.31
CA ASP A 84 27.99 -5.39 29.08
C ASP A 84 28.00 -6.81 28.49
N ILE A 85 29.15 -7.24 27.97
CA ILE A 85 29.37 -8.58 27.41
C ILE A 85 29.11 -9.68 28.45
N GLY A 86 29.32 -9.39 29.73
CA GLY A 86 28.99 -10.32 30.83
C GLY A 86 27.49 -10.60 30.97
N ASP A 87 26.62 -9.71 30.47
CA ASP A 87 25.16 -9.89 30.48
C ASP A 87 24.69 -10.78 29.33
N VAL A 88 25.56 -11.16 28.39
CA VAL A 88 25.24 -12.07 27.29
C VAL A 88 25.29 -13.52 27.80
N THR A 89 24.31 -13.87 28.61
CA THR A 89 24.09 -15.24 29.09
C THR A 89 23.12 -15.98 28.17
N GLU A 90 23.17 -17.31 28.17
CA GLU A 90 22.26 -18.16 27.39
C GLU A 90 20.79 -17.87 27.74
N ASP A 91 20.47 -17.68 29.02
CA ASP A 91 19.11 -17.35 29.50
C ASP A 91 18.63 -16.00 28.98
N ASN A 92 19.51 -15.00 28.95
CA ASN A 92 19.20 -13.67 28.44
C ASN A 92 18.96 -13.68 26.93
N VAL A 93 19.78 -14.45 26.19
CA VAL A 93 19.60 -14.67 24.75
C VAL A 93 18.30 -15.43 24.48
N ALA A 94 18.03 -16.51 25.21
CA ALA A 94 16.82 -17.31 25.05
C ALA A 94 15.55 -16.49 25.35
N THR A 95 15.58 -15.67 26.39
CA THR A 95 14.45 -14.78 26.74
C THR A 95 14.23 -13.73 25.68
N THR A 96 15.30 -13.10 25.19
CA THR A 96 15.24 -12.09 24.12
C THR A 96 14.71 -12.69 22.81
N LEU A 97 15.18 -13.88 22.44
CA LEU A 97 14.72 -14.59 21.24
C LEU A 97 13.25 -14.98 21.35
N LYS A 98 12.82 -15.55 22.48
CA LYS A 98 11.40 -15.86 22.71
C LYS A 98 10.54 -14.61 22.62
N ARG A 99 10.98 -13.48 23.21
CA ARG A 99 10.26 -12.19 23.10
C ARG A 99 10.15 -11.74 21.65
N ALA A 100 11.23 -11.82 20.88
CA ALA A 100 11.25 -11.44 19.47
C ALA A 100 10.32 -12.33 18.64
N LEU A 101 10.39 -13.66 18.81
CA LEU A 101 9.52 -14.61 18.11
C LEU A 101 8.04 -14.41 18.45
N SER A 102 7.71 -14.19 19.74
CA SER A 102 6.34 -13.89 20.18
C SER A 102 5.80 -12.58 19.63
N PHE A 103 6.68 -11.61 19.34
CA PHE A 103 6.29 -10.38 18.63
C PHE A 103 6.12 -10.65 17.14
N TYR A 104 7.09 -11.27 16.47
CA TYR A 104 7.00 -11.51 15.03
C TYR A 104 5.85 -12.45 14.65
N SER A 105 5.44 -13.37 15.53
CA SER A 105 4.26 -14.21 15.30
C SER A 105 2.97 -13.40 15.21
N THR A 106 2.86 -12.23 15.85
CA THR A 106 1.66 -11.38 15.72
C THR A 106 1.57 -10.73 14.36
N LEU A 107 2.69 -10.58 13.65
CA LEU A 107 2.75 -9.95 12.33
C LEU A 107 2.52 -10.93 11.17
N GLN A 108 2.28 -12.21 11.46
CA GLN A 108 2.01 -13.20 10.43
C GLN A 108 0.59 -13.03 9.88
N ALA A 109 0.46 -12.86 8.58
CA ALA A 109 -0.83 -12.81 7.93
C ALA A 109 -1.52 -14.18 7.92
N HIS A 110 -2.83 -14.20 7.72
CA HIS A 110 -3.64 -15.43 7.78
C HIS A 110 -3.27 -16.50 6.72
N ASP A 111 -2.64 -16.10 5.61
CA ASP A 111 -2.12 -17.00 4.57
C ASP A 111 -0.67 -17.45 4.85
N GLY A 112 -0.11 -17.07 6.01
CA GLY A 112 1.18 -17.50 6.53
C GLY A 112 2.38 -16.63 6.16
N HIS A 113 2.21 -15.61 5.31
CA HIS A 113 3.32 -14.70 4.95
C HIS A 113 3.50 -13.57 5.98
N TRP A 114 4.63 -12.87 5.93
CA TRP A 114 4.85 -11.63 6.68
C TRP A 114 4.78 -10.44 5.73
N ALA A 115 3.79 -9.57 5.97
CA ALA A 115 3.68 -8.32 5.23
C ALA A 115 4.71 -7.30 5.72
N GLY A 116 5.06 -6.36 4.85
CA GLY A 116 5.99 -5.28 5.18
C GLY A 116 6.27 -4.36 4.01
N ASP A 117 6.53 -3.09 4.32
CA ASP A 117 6.94 -2.10 3.34
C ASP A 117 8.31 -2.48 2.74
N TYR A 118 8.33 -2.71 1.43
CA TYR A 118 9.54 -2.99 0.64
C TYR A 118 9.95 -1.80 -0.23
N GLY A 119 9.80 -0.59 0.30
CA GLY A 119 10.33 0.64 -0.28
C GLY A 119 11.85 0.78 -0.12
N GLY A 120 12.36 1.96 -0.48
CA GLY A 120 13.77 2.31 -0.31
C GLY A 120 14.33 3.09 -1.49
N PRO A 121 14.32 2.52 -2.72
CA PRO A 121 14.81 3.22 -3.89
C PRO A 121 13.93 4.41 -4.27
N MET A 122 14.48 5.63 -4.22
CA MET A 122 13.74 6.88 -4.51
C MET A 122 13.56 7.17 -6.02
N PHE A 123 14.02 6.29 -6.91
CA PHE A 123 13.93 6.50 -8.37
C PHE A 123 12.75 5.78 -9.03
N LEU A 124 12.07 4.86 -8.34
CA LEU A 124 10.94 4.13 -8.89
C LEU A 124 9.71 5.03 -9.08
N MET A 125 9.39 5.84 -8.06
CA MET A 125 8.22 6.71 -8.06
C MET A 125 8.26 7.81 -9.15
N PRO A 126 9.38 8.53 -9.36
CA PRO A 126 9.46 9.51 -10.45
C PRO A 126 9.18 8.90 -11.83
N GLY A 127 9.76 7.74 -12.14
CA GLY A 127 9.52 7.06 -13.41
C GLY A 127 8.06 6.66 -13.59
N LEU A 128 7.43 6.12 -12.54
CA LEU A 128 6.02 5.77 -12.55
C LEU A 128 5.11 6.98 -12.80
N VAL A 129 5.35 8.10 -12.10
CA VAL A 129 4.57 9.34 -12.25
C VAL A 129 4.69 9.89 -13.67
N ILE A 130 5.91 9.95 -14.22
CA ILE A 130 6.14 10.43 -15.59
C ILE A 130 5.43 9.54 -16.61
N ALA A 131 5.52 8.21 -16.46
CA ALA A 131 4.83 7.27 -17.34
C ALA A 131 3.31 7.47 -17.32
N PHE A 132 2.71 7.61 -16.14
CA PHE A 132 1.27 7.88 -16.02
C PHE A 132 0.87 9.21 -16.64
N LEU A 133 1.62 10.29 -16.39
CA LEU A 133 1.36 11.60 -17.00
C LEU A 133 1.43 11.54 -18.52
N ALA A 134 2.44 10.85 -19.09
CA ALA A 134 2.59 10.70 -20.52
C ALA A 134 1.42 9.91 -21.14
N LEU A 135 0.99 8.81 -20.50
CA LEU A 135 -0.12 7.98 -20.99
C LEU A 135 -1.47 8.72 -20.92
N ILE A 136 -1.73 9.45 -19.84
CA ILE A 136 -2.96 10.24 -19.68
C ILE A 136 -2.95 11.42 -20.66
N GLY A 137 -1.82 12.13 -20.78
CA GLY A 137 -1.64 13.21 -21.75
C GLY A 137 -1.89 12.75 -23.18
N TYR A 138 -1.33 11.59 -23.56
CA TYR A 138 -1.57 10.99 -24.87
C TYR A 138 -3.06 10.71 -25.12
N LYS A 139 -3.79 10.17 -24.13
CA LYS A 139 -5.24 9.96 -24.23
C LYS A 139 -6.02 11.27 -24.40
N ILE A 140 -5.66 12.32 -23.65
CA ILE A 140 -6.35 13.63 -23.75
C ILE A 140 -6.11 14.25 -25.12
N THR A 141 -4.86 14.24 -25.60
CA THR A 141 -4.52 14.75 -26.94
C THR A 141 -5.21 13.93 -28.04
N PHE A 142 -5.24 12.60 -27.92
CA PHE A 142 -5.94 11.74 -28.87
C PHE A 142 -7.45 12.03 -28.90
N LEU A 143 -8.11 12.10 -27.74
CA LEU A 143 -9.53 12.44 -27.65
C LEU A 143 -9.83 13.84 -28.20
N PHE A 144 -8.95 14.81 -27.98
CA PHE A 144 -9.09 16.16 -28.52
C PHE A 144 -8.94 16.18 -30.06
N ILE A 145 -7.96 15.47 -30.61
CA ILE A 145 -7.77 15.34 -32.07
C ILE A 145 -8.97 14.63 -32.70
N SER A 146 -9.42 13.50 -32.14
CA SER A 146 -10.60 12.78 -32.65
C SER A 146 -11.87 13.63 -32.57
N TRP A 147 -12.06 14.42 -31.51
CA TRP A 147 -13.18 15.36 -31.42
C TRP A 147 -13.08 16.47 -32.48
N LEU A 148 -11.88 17.03 -32.71
CA LEU A 148 -11.64 18.05 -33.72
C LEU A 148 -11.89 17.52 -35.14
N GLU A 149 -11.45 16.29 -35.45
CA GLU A 149 -11.73 15.62 -36.73
C GLU A 149 -13.23 15.44 -36.96
N ILE A 150 -13.97 14.96 -35.95
CA ILE A 150 -15.44 14.82 -36.03
C ILE A 150 -16.12 16.19 -36.26
N MET A 151 -15.64 17.24 -35.61
CA MET A 151 -16.17 18.60 -35.80
C MET A 151 -15.88 19.15 -37.19
N LEU A 152 -14.69 18.87 -37.75
CA LEU A 152 -14.29 19.30 -39.08
C LEU A 152 -15.01 18.51 -40.19
N ASP A 153 -15.25 17.21 -39.99
CA ASP A 153 -16.00 16.37 -40.93
C ASP A 153 -17.51 16.67 -40.93
N ASN A 154 -18.10 16.98 -39.78
CA ASN A 154 -19.50 17.43 -39.70
C ASN A 154 -19.72 18.82 -40.36
N GLY A 155 -18.66 19.57 -40.64
CA GLY A 155 -18.70 20.82 -41.39
C GLY A 155 -18.67 20.67 -42.91
N ARG A 156 -18.34 19.48 -43.44
CA ARG A 156 -18.38 19.18 -44.88
C ARG A 156 -19.79 18.72 -45.27
N LYS A 157 -20.61 19.66 -45.77
CA LYS A 157 -21.80 19.27 -46.56
C LYS A 157 -21.33 18.49 -47.80
N PRO A 158 -21.99 17.39 -48.18
CA PRO A 158 -21.68 16.72 -49.44
C PRO A 158 -22.03 17.70 -50.58
N ASP A 159 -21.04 17.99 -51.43
CA ASP A 159 -21.26 18.75 -52.66
C ASP A 159 -22.31 18.01 -53.49
N LEU A 160 -23.47 18.66 -53.65
CA LEU A 160 -24.51 18.22 -54.56
C LEU A 160 -23.92 18.21 -55.97
N ALA A 161 -23.61 17.01 -56.47
CA ALA A 161 -23.24 16.79 -57.84
C ALA A 161 -24.35 17.33 -58.75
N ILE A 162 -23.96 18.30 -59.57
CA ILE A 162 -24.71 18.97 -60.62
C ILE A 162 -25.39 17.92 -61.51
N SER A 163 -26.73 17.85 -61.50
CA SER A 163 -27.48 17.29 -62.63
C SER A 163 -27.74 18.44 -63.61
N ARG A 164 -27.00 18.45 -64.72
CA ARG A 164 -27.37 19.22 -65.91
C ARG A 164 -28.52 18.48 -66.61
N GLU A 165 -29.54 19.26 -66.95
CA GLU A 165 -30.68 18.94 -67.81
C GLU A 165 -30.29 18.34 -69.16
#